data_AF-A0AAR2JXK9-F1
#
_entry.id   AF-A0AAR2JXK9-F1
#
_cell.length_a   1.000
_cell.length_b   1.000
_cell.length_c   1.000
_cell.angle_alpha   90.00
_cell.angle_beta   90.00
_cell.angle_gamma   90.00
#
_symmetry.space_group_name_H-M   'P 1'
#
loop_
_entity.id
_entity.type
_entity.pdbx_description
1 polymer ?
#
loop_
_entity_poly.entity_id
_entity_poly.type
_entity_poly.pdbx_seq_one_letter_code
_entity_poly.pdbx_strand_id
1 'polypeptide(L)'
;MKTYYRLCVLIGLVVAVHSGPISRQAGNNDDLVQTYLKKFYNFTEPSGAASKGRTSHMSVKIAEMQKFFGLEVTGSVDQETLQVMMKPRCGVPDVAQYSTFGEGLKWQKNQLTYRIVNYTPDMSQAEVDEVIEKALQVWARVTPLRFTRINSGEADIMVSFALKSIFSIKIV
;
A
#
# COMPACT_ATOMS: atom_id res chain seq x y z
N MET A 1 -15.17 -4.00 -68.47
CA MET A 1 -14.24 -2.98 -69.03
C MET A 1 -14.99 -1.65 -69.06
N LYS A 2 -14.52 -0.51 -68.55
CA LYS A 2 -13.26 -0.17 -67.87
C LYS A 2 -13.43 1.20 -67.14
N THR A 3 -14.63 1.53 -66.66
CA THR A 3 -14.93 2.89 -66.15
C THR A 3 -15.71 2.94 -64.83
N TYR A 4 -16.36 1.87 -64.40
CA TYR A 4 -17.13 1.87 -63.14
C TYR A 4 -16.26 1.64 -61.88
N TYR A 5 -15.02 1.17 -62.06
CA TYR A 5 -14.11 0.85 -60.96
C TYR A 5 -13.35 2.07 -60.40
N ARG A 6 -13.47 3.24 -61.05
CA ARG A 6 -12.83 4.49 -60.59
C ARG A 6 -13.70 5.34 -59.66
N LEU A 7 -14.98 5.01 -59.51
CA LEU A 7 -15.86 5.64 -58.51
C LEU A 7 -15.89 4.89 -57.17
N CYS A 8 -15.05 3.87 -56.97
CA CYS A 8 -14.94 3.14 -55.70
C CYS A 8 -13.90 3.72 -54.72
N VAL A 9 -13.21 4.81 -55.05
CA VAL A 9 -12.04 5.26 -54.25
C VAL A 9 -12.26 6.60 -53.51
N LEU A 10 -13.37 7.31 -53.75
CA LEU A 10 -13.64 8.62 -53.11
C LEU A 10 -14.76 8.60 -52.05
N ILE A 11 -15.19 7.42 -51.59
CA ILE A 11 -16.04 7.25 -50.38
C ILE A 11 -15.21 6.57 -49.27
N GLY A 12 -13.88 6.72 -49.31
CA GLY A 12 -12.96 6.01 -48.41
C GLY A 12 -12.52 6.76 -47.15
N LEU A 13 -12.90 8.03 -46.92
CA LEU A 13 -12.11 8.86 -45.98
C LEU A 13 -12.86 9.93 -45.17
N VAL A 14 -14.13 9.75 -44.76
CA VAL A 14 -14.68 10.59 -43.66
C VAL A 14 -15.67 9.82 -42.78
N VAL A 15 -15.23 8.71 -42.20
CA VAL A 15 -15.52 8.47 -40.78
C VAL A 15 -14.20 7.98 -40.19
N ALA A 16 -13.30 8.93 -39.92
CA ALA A 16 -12.28 8.70 -38.93
C ALA A 16 -13.02 8.51 -37.61
N VAL A 17 -13.42 7.27 -37.35
CA VAL A 17 -13.81 6.80 -36.03
C VAL A 17 -12.60 7.09 -35.16
N HIS A 18 -12.63 8.24 -34.51
CA HIS A 18 -11.73 8.54 -33.40
C HIS A 18 -12.22 7.72 -32.21
N SER A 19 -12.15 6.39 -32.34
CA SER A 19 -11.91 5.53 -31.20
C SER A 19 -10.44 5.72 -30.82
N GLY A 20 -10.11 6.93 -30.35
CA GLY A 20 -8.95 7.07 -29.48
C GLY A 20 -9.17 6.11 -28.31
N PRO A 21 -8.15 5.39 -27.84
CA PRO A 21 -8.31 4.53 -26.68
C PRO A 21 -8.87 5.40 -25.56
N ILE A 22 -10.06 5.06 -25.06
CA ILE A 22 -10.52 5.56 -23.76
C ILE A 22 -9.38 5.20 -22.80
N SER A 23 -8.75 6.23 -22.22
CA SER A 23 -7.69 6.05 -21.23
C SER A 23 -8.27 5.29 -20.04
N ARG A 24 -8.21 3.96 -20.12
CA ARG A 24 -8.47 3.03 -19.02
C ARG A 24 -7.46 3.21 -17.88
N GLN A 25 -6.44 4.04 -18.06
CA GLN A 25 -5.44 4.38 -17.05
C GLN A 25 -5.92 5.42 -16.05
N ALA A 26 -6.70 6.42 -16.46
CA ALA A 26 -7.13 7.49 -15.55
C ALA A 26 -8.02 6.95 -14.41
N GLY A 27 -8.96 6.06 -14.73
CA GLY A 27 -9.85 5.44 -13.73
C GLY A 27 -9.13 4.50 -12.76
N ASN A 28 -8.10 3.79 -13.21
CA ASN A 28 -7.30 2.91 -12.35
C ASN A 28 -6.40 3.70 -11.39
N ASN A 29 -5.82 4.81 -11.86
CA ASN A 29 -4.90 5.60 -11.05
C ASN A 29 -5.64 6.38 -9.96
N ASP A 30 -6.81 6.93 -10.25
CA ASP A 30 -7.62 7.64 -9.26
C ASP A 30 -8.08 6.74 -8.10
N ASP A 31 -8.48 5.50 -8.41
CA ASP A 31 -8.85 4.49 -7.40
C ASP A 31 -7.63 4.07 -6.55
N LEU A 32 -6.48 3.87 -7.20
CA LEU A 32 -5.23 3.55 -6.52
C LEU A 32 -4.81 4.65 -5.54
N VAL A 33 -4.82 5.92 -6.00
CA VAL A 33 -4.44 7.08 -5.19
C VAL A 33 -5.39 7.23 -4.01
N GLN A 34 -6.70 7.12 -4.25
CA GLN A 34 -7.69 7.18 -3.17
C GLN A 34 -7.49 6.08 -2.15
N THR A 35 -7.34 4.84 -2.59
CA THR A 35 -7.14 3.68 -1.72
C THR A 35 -5.86 3.83 -0.91
N TYR A 36 -4.78 4.32 -1.54
CA TYR A 36 -3.50 4.57 -0.88
C TYR A 36 -3.64 5.63 0.22
N LEU A 37 -4.23 6.79 -0.09
CA LEU A 37 -4.35 7.89 0.86
C LEU A 37 -5.35 7.57 1.98
N LYS A 38 -6.42 6.81 1.70
CA LYS A 38 -7.33 6.28 2.74
C LYS A 38 -6.58 5.41 3.73
N LYS A 39 -5.74 4.51 3.21
CA LYS A 39 -5.04 3.51 4.01
C LYS A 39 -3.88 4.10 4.83
N PHE A 40 -3.10 5.01 4.25
CA PHE A 40 -1.83 5.44 4.83
C PHE A 40 -1.83 6.89 5.34
N TYR A 41 -2.75 7.74 4.87
CA TYR A 41 -2.75 9.18 5.13
C TYR A 41 -4.04 9.72 5.79
N ASN A 42 -4.87 8.82 6.32
CA ASN A 42 -6.15 9.14 6.96
C ASN A 42 -7.06 10.00 6.06
N PHE A 43 -7.03 9.77 4.74
CA PHE A 43 -7.92 10.47 3.83
C PHE A 43 -9.35 9.95 4.03
N THR A 44 -10.26 10.84 4.44
CA THR A 44 -11.69 10.58 4.52
C THR A 44 -12.40 11.27 3.35
N GLU A 45 -13.38 10.59 2.76
CA GLU A 45 -14.27 11.24 1.80
C GLU A 45 -15.17 12.20 2.56
N PRO A 46 -15.16 13.51 2.24
CA PRO A 46 -16.04 14.44 2.92
C PRO A 46 -17.48 14.19 2.49
N SER A 47 -18.32 13.75 3.45
CA SER A 47 -19.76 13.54 3.26
C SER A 47 -20.43 14.83 2.76
N GLY A 48 -20.90 14.83 1.51
CA GLY A 48 -21.66 15.94 0.93
C GLY A 48 -20.85 17.14 0.45
N ALA A 49 -19.51 17.06 0.35
CA ALA A 49 -18.72 18.17 -0.17
C ALA A 49 -18.84 18.32 -1.70
N ALA A 50 -18.92 19.57 -2.16
CA ALA A 50 -18.79 19.91 -3.56
C ALA A 50 -17.46 19.36 -4.12
N SER A 51 -17.46 18.92 -5.38
CA SER A 51 -16.31 18.33 -6.09
C SER A 51 -14.99 19.09 -5.86
N LYS A 52 -15.04 20.43 -5.83
CA LYS A 52 -13.90 21.32 -5.59
C LYS A 52 -13.26 21.18 -4.21
N GLY A 53 -14.05 20.94 -3.16
CA GLY A 53 -13.56 20.71 -1.80
C GLY A 53 -12.85 19.36 -1.65
N ARG A 54 -13.36 18.34 -2.35
CA ARG A 54 -12.76 17.00 -2.39
C ARG A 54 -11.40 16.99 -3.08
N THR A 55 -11.27 17.66 -4.23
CA THR A 55 -9.98 17.81 -4.93
C THR A 55 -8.95 18.54 -4.07
N SER A 56 -9.38 19.58 -3.33
CA SER A 56 -8.50 20.33 -2.42
C SER A 56 -8.02 19.49 -1.23
N HIS A 57 -8.89 18.66 -0.64
CA HIS A 57 -8.47 17.78 0.46
C HIS A 57 -7.52 16.68 -0.01
N MET A 58 -7.75 16.15 -1.21
CA MET A 58 -6.86 15.16 -1.83
C MET A 58 -5.46 15.73 -2.06
N SER A 59 -5.36 16.94 -2.62
CA SER A 59 -4.07 17.56 -2.93
C SER A 59 -3.24 17.81 -1.67
N VAL A 60 -3.88 18.16 -0.55
CA VAL A 60 -3.22 18.27 0.76
C VAL A 60 -2.63 16.92 1.19
N LYS A 61 -3.38 15.82 1.04
CA LYS A 61 -2.89 14.48 1.38
C LYS A 61 -1.80 13.97 0.45
N ILE A 62 -1.85 14.33 -0.83
CA ILE A 62 -0.77 14.07 -1.78
C ILE A 62 0.49 14.85 -1.37
N ALA A 63 0.37 16.13 -1.02
CA ALA A 63 1.50 16.94 -0.57
C ALA A 63 2.14 16.41 0.73
N GLU A 64 1.32 15.93 1.67
CA GLU A 64 1.78 15.27 2.91
C GLU A 64 2.58 14.00 2.60
N MET A 65 2.09 13.17 1.68
CA MET A 65 2.76 11.97 1.21
C MET A 65 4.07 12.29 0.48
N GLN A 66 4.06 13.24 -0.45
CA GLN A 66 5.26 13.68 -1.17
C GLN A 66 6.33 14.13 -0.19
N LYS A 67 5.96 14.93 0.81
CA LYS A 67 6.87 15.36 1.88
C LYS A 67 7.42 14.19 2.69
N PHE A 68 6.59 13.20 3.04
CA PHE A 68 7.02 12.01 3.80
C PHE A 68 8.09 11.21 3.05
N PHE A 69 7.93 11.07 1.73
CA PHE A 69 8.86 10.35 0.87
C PHE A 69 10.01 11.19 0.32
N GLY A 70 10.05 12.49 0.61
CA GLY A 70 11.09 13.40 0.11
C GLY A 70 10.98 13.72 -1.38
N LEU A 71 9.77 13.66 -1.95
CA LEU A 71 9.47 14.06 -3.33
C LEU A 71 9.27 15.58 -3.43
N GLU A 72 9.25 16.11 -4.66
CA GLU A 72 8.79 17.47 -4.90
C GLU A 72 7.34 17.63 -4.46
N VAL A 73 7.06 18.64 -3.63
CA VAL A 73 5.74 18.85 -3.04
C VAL A 73 4.86 19.66 -4.00
N THR A 74 4.21 18.96 -4.92
CA THR A 74 3.32 19.55 -5.94
C THR A 74 1.84 19.49 -5.56
N GLY A 75 1.48 18.61 -4.62
CA GLY A 75 0.08 18.30 -4.27
C GLY A 75 -0.70 17.64 -5.42
N SER A 76 -0.01 17.24 -6.49
CA SER A 76 -0.57 16.62 -7.68
C SER A 76 0.08 15.25 -7.90
N VAL A 77 -0.64 14.31 -8.52
CA VAL A 77 -0.09 12.98 -8.82
C VAL A 77 0.74 13.05 -10.10
N ASP A 78 2.04 13.30 -9.96
CA ASP A 78 3.00 13.14 -11.04
C ASP A 78 3.48 11.67 -11.16
N GLN A 79 4.28 11.41 -12.20
CA GLN A 79 4.76 10.07 -12.51
C GLN A 79 5.62 9.48 -11.38
N GLU A 80 6.41 10.31 -10.70
CA GLU A 80 7.26 9.88 -9.59
C GLU A 80 6.42 9.50 -8.36
N THR A 81 5.43 10.33 -8.02
CA THR A 81 4.45 10.08 -6.97
C THR A 81 3.73 8.76 -7.21
N LEU A 82 3.26 8.52 -8.45
CA LEU A 82 2.59 7.28 -8.81
C LEU A 82 3.52 6.06 -8.67
N GLN A 83 4.77 6.17 -9.14
CA GLN A 83 5.76 5.10 -8.98
C GLN A 83 6.03 4.74 -7.52
N VAL A 84 6.09 5.74 -6.62
CA VAL A 84 6.22 5.49 -5.18
C VAL A 84 4.97 4.84 -4.61
N MET A 85 3.77 5.28 -5.01
CA MET A 85 2.51 4.68 -4.55
C MET A 85 2.35 3.20 -4.95
N MET A 86 2.92 2.79 -6.08
CA MET A 86 2.84 1.41 -6.58
C MET A 86 3.86 0.45 -5.95
N LYS A 87 4.85 0.93 -5.20
CA LYS A 87 5.85 0.06 -4.56
C LYS A 87 5.22 -0.77 -3.43
N PRO A 88 5.53 -2.08 -3.32
CA PRO A 88 5.14 -2.89 -2.16
C PRO A 88 5.64 -2.24 -0.86
N ARG A 89 4.82 -2.23 0.18
CA ARG A 89 5.11 -1.53 1.43
C ARG A 89 4.44 -2.15 2.64
N CYS A 90 4.82 -1.69 3.83
CA CYS A 90 4.20 -2.07 5.10
C CYS A 90 2.71 -1.68 5.11
N GLY A 91 1.89 -2.44 5.83
CA GLY A 91 0.45 -2.17 5.97
C GLY A 91 0.09 -1.11 7.02
N VAL A 92 1.06 -0.62 7.80
CA VAL A 92 0.87 0.38 8.87
C VAL A 92 0.74 1.80 8.26
N PRO A 93 -0.19 2.64 8.73
CA PRO A 93 -0.31 4.03 8.26
C PRO A 93 0.93 4.89 8.51
N ASP A 94 1.20 5.85 7.62
CA ASP A 94 2.42 6.68 7.68
C ASP A 94 2.27 7.87 8.67
N VAL A 95 1.05 8.39 8.84
CA VAL A 95 0.78 9.64 9.60
C VAL A 95 -0.27 9.48 10.70
N ALA A 96 -0.69 8.25 11.02
CA ALA A 96 -1.60 8.02 12.13
C ALA A 96 -0.85 7.99 13.46
N GLN A 97 -1.44 8.56 14.51
CA GLN A 97 -1.11 8.19 15.87
C GLN A 97 -1.41 6.69 16.00
N TYR A 98 -0.47 5.88 16.49
CA TYR A 98 -0.65 4.43 16.71
C TYR A 98 -1.76 4.20 17.74
N SER A 99 -3.01 4.34 17.33
CA SER A 99 -4.20 4.27 18.19
C SER A 99 -4.63 2.83 18.47
N THR A 100 -4.08 1.86 17.74
CA THR A 100 -4.37 0.43 17.92
C THR A 100 -3.87 -0.11 19.26
N PHE A 101 -2.91 0.53 19.92
CA PHE A 101 -2.25 0.00 21.12
C PHE A 101 -2.41 0.87 22.39
N GLY A 102 -3.34 1.84 22.37
CA GLY A 102 -3.61 2.71 23.53
C GLY A 102 -2.44 3.64 23.90
N GLU A 103 -2.51 4.26 25.07
CA GLU A 103 -1.41 5.06 25.61
C GLU A 103 -0.31 4.14 26.16
N GLY A 104 0.95 4.43 25.81
CA GLY A 104 2.11 3.66 26.29
C GLY A 104 2.61 2.59 25.33
N LEU A 105 3.07 3.00 24.15
CA LEU A 105 3.63 2.15 23.07
C LEU A 105 4.93 1.39 23.42
N LYS A 106 5.33 1.38 24.69
CA LYS A 106 6.56 0.77 25.18
C LYS A 106 6.22 -0.43 26.09
N TRP A 107 6.85 -1.56 25.81
CA TRP A 107 6.81 -2.72 26.69
C TRP A 107 7.33 -2.36 28.10
N GLN A 108 6.56 -2.72 29.12
CA GLN A 108 6.93 -2.48 30.53
C GLN A 108 7.95 -3.51 31.06
N LYS A 109 8.31 -4.49 30.24
CA LYS A 109 9.30 -5.53 30.53
C LYS A 109 10.26 -5.70 29.36
N ASN A 110 11.47 -6.16 29.68
CA ASN A 110 12.51 -6.41 28.68
C ASN A 110 12.54 -7.87 28.19
N GLN A 111 11.95 -8.80 28.96
CA GLN A 111 11.82 -10.19 28.56
C GLN A 111 10.47 -10.38 27.87
N LEU A 112 10.50 -10.54 26.55
CA LEU A 112 9.33 -10.69 25.70
C LEU A 112 9.28 -12.12 25.18
N THR A 113 8.09 -12.70 25.15
CA THR A 113 7.85 -13.98 24.48
C THR A 113 7.29 -13.76 23.09
N TYR A 114 7.64 -14.64 22.15
CA TYR A 114 7.00 -14.67 20.84
C TYR A 114 6.54 -16.07 20.48
N ARG A 115 5.47 -16.15 19.69
CA ARG A 115 4.93 -17.40 19.19
C ARG A 115 4.60 -17.28 17.70
N ILE A 116 5.02 -18.28 16.94
CA ILE A 116 4.59 -18.46 15.55
C ILE A 116 3.32 -19.31 15.60
N VAL A 117 2.20 -18.70 15.23
CA VAL A 117 0.85 -19.30 15.32
C VAL A 117 0.60 -20.25 14.16
N ASN A 118 1.05 -19.86 12.96
CA ASN A 118 1.00 -20.64 11.74
C ASN A 118 2.19 -20.29 10.84
N TYR A 119 2.34 -21.02 9.75
CA TYR A 119 3.44 -20.87 8.80
C TYR A 119 2.92 -20.52 7.42
N THR A 120 3.76 -19.86 6.62
CA THR A 120 3.51 -19.66 5.20
C THR A 120 3.77 -20.95 4.41
N PRO A 121 3.00 -21.26 3.35
CA PRO A 121 3.32 -22.38 2.46
C PRO A 121 4.56 -22.13 1.58
N ASP A 122 5.02 -20.88 1.47
CA ASP A 122 6.09 -20.50 0.54
C ASP A 122 7.51 -20.77 1.08
N MET A 123 7.65 -21.13 2.36
CA MET A 123 8.93 -21.41 3.01
C MET A 123 8.80 -22.58 3.99
N SER A 124 9.90 -23.30 4.24
CA SER A 124 9.90 -24.34 5.26
C SER A 124 9.72 -23.76 6.67
N GLN A 125 9.21 -24.56 7.61
CA GLN A 125 9.03 -24.09 8.99
C GLN A 125 10.37 -23.70 9.64
N ALA A 126 11.44 -24.43 9.34
CA ALA A 126 12.78 -24.13 9.85
C ALA A 126 13.29 -22.76 9.34
N GLU A 127 13.08 -22.44 8.06
CA GLU A 127 13.44 -21.12 7.51
C GLU A 127 12.61 -20.00 8.13
N VAL A 128 11.30 -20.20 8.32
CA VAL A 128 10.45 -19.22 9.01
C VAL A 128 10.93 -19.00 10.44
N ASP A 129 11.23 -20.07 11.17
CA ASP A 129 11.73 -19.99 12.54
C ASP A 129 13.02 -19.17 12.62
N GLU A 130 13.97 -19.47 11.72
CA GLU A 130 15.26 -18.78 11.63
C GLU A 130 15.10 -17.30 11.27
N VAL A 131 14.26 -16.97 10.27
CA VAL A 131 14.05 -15.59 9.82
C VAL A 131 13.38 -14.75 10.89
N ILE A 132 12.37 -15.29 11.58
CA ILE A 132 11.69 -14.57 12.66
C ILE A 132 12.64 -14.35 13.85
N GLU A 133 13.44 -15.35 14.22
CA GLU A 133 14.46 -15.18 15.25
C GLU A 133 15.47 -14.10 14.85
N LYS A 134 16.04 -14.16 13.64
CA LYS A 134 16.98 -13.16 13.13
C LYS A 134 16.38 -11.76 13.11
N ALA A 135 15.11 -11.61 12.73
CA ALA A 135 14.43 -10.33 12.71
C ALA A 135 14.32 -9.71 14.12
N LEU A 136 13.96 -10.51 15.13
CA LEU A 136 13.92 -10.05 16.52
C LEU A 136 15.31 -9.71 17.08
N GLN A 137 16.34 -10.46 16.66
CA GLN A 137 17.72 -10.20 17.07
C GLN A 137 18.26 -8.85 16.61
N VAL A 138 17.74 -8.27 15.52
CA VAL A 138 18.11 -6.91 15.09
C VAL A 138 17.85 -5.90 16.22
N TRP A 139 16.72 -6.03 16.92
CA TRP A 139 16.38 -5.18 18.05
C TRP A 139 17.09 -5.58 19.34
N ALA A 140 17.21 -6.87 19.61
CA ALA A 140 17.88 -7.37 20.83
C ALA A 140 19.37 -6.96 20.89
N ARG A 141 20.02 -6.79 19.73
CA ARG A 141 21.44 -6.41 19.67
C ARG A 141 21.71 -4.99 20.19
N VAL A 142 20.73 -4.08 20.04
CA VAL A 142 20.91 -2.65 20.32
C VAL A 142 20.00 -2.15 21.44
N THR A 143 19.28 -3.06 22.12
CA THR A 143 18.38 -2.74 23.23
C THR A 143 18.53 -3.78 24.36
N PRO A 144 18.04 -3.52 25.57
CA PRO A 144 17.97 -4.54 26.62
C PRO A 144 16.94 -5.65 26.38
N LEU A 145 16.18 -5.61 25.27
CA LEU A 145 15.12 -6.58 24.98
C LEU A 145 15.70 -7.98 24.76
N ARG A 146 15.00 -8.98 25.29
CA ARG A 146 15.29 -10.41 25.13
C ARG A 146 14.03 -11.08 24.63
N PHE A 147 14.17 -11.92 23.61
CA PHE A 147 13.05 -12.63 23.00
C PHE A 147 13.17 -14.13 23.25
N THR A 148 12.12 -14.74 23.77
CA THR A 148 12.05 -16.18 24.02
C THR A 148 10.88 -16.78 23.27
N ARG A 149 11.14 -17.80 22.46
CA ARG A 149 10.06 -18.51 21.75
C ARG A 149 9.27 -19.39 22.70
N ILE A 150 7.94 -19.35 22.60
CA ILE A 150 7.04 -20.31 23.23
C ILE A 150 6.18 -21.03 22.19
N ASN A 151 5.83 -22.29 22.49
CA ASN A 151 5.14 -23.17 21.53
C ASN A 151 3.64 -23.33 21.84
N SER A 152 3.19 -22.90 23.02
CA SER A 152 1.80 -22.98 23.48
C SER A 152 1.45 -21.76 24.34
N GLY A 153 0.15 -21.50 24.49
CA GLY A 153 -0.34 -20.34 25.23
C GLY A 153 -0.22 -19.01 24.46
N GLU A 154 -0.52 -17.92 25.16
CA GLU A 154 -0.45 -16.56 24.62
C GLU A 154 0.95 -15.97 24.88
N ALA A 155 1.55 -15.39 23.84
CA ALA A 155 2.84 -14.73 23.88
C ALA A 155 2.68 -13.21 23.85
N ASP A 156 3.73 -12.46 24.21
CA ASP A 156 3.73 -11.00 24.05
C ASP A 156 3.67 -10.56 22.58
N ILE A 157 4.25 -11.37 21.68
CA ILE A 157 4.24 -11.13 20.23
C ILE A 157 3.68 -12.37 19.53
N MET A 158 2.54 -12.22 18.85
CA MET A 158 1.89 -13.31 18.13
C MET A 158 2.11 -13.14 16.63
N VAL A 159 2.93 -13.99 16.04
CA VAL A 159 3.26 -13.96 14.61
C VAL A 159 2.33 -14.89 13.84
N SER A 160 1.63 -14.35 12.86
CA SER A 160 0.77 -15.14 11.97
C SER A 160 0.83 -14.67 10.52
N PHE A 161 0.62 -15.62 9.62
CA PHE A 161 0.53 -15.42 8.18
C PHE A 161 -0.93 -15.51 7.75
N ALA A 162 -1.42 -14.44 7.13
CA ALA A 162 -2.75 -14.40 6.57
C ALA A 162 -2.68 -14.41 5.05
N LEU A 163 -3.55 -15.22 4.42
CA LEU A 163 -3.80 -15.13 3.00
C LEU A 163 -4.66 -13.88 2.74
N LYS A 164 -4.00 -12.78 2.40
CA LYS A 164 -4.52 -11.80 1.45
C LYS A 164 -3.51 -11.79 0.31
N SER A 165 -3.95 -11.48 -0.90
CA SER A 165 -3.16 -11.45 -2.15
C SER A 165 -1.90 -10.58 -2.14
N ILE A 166 -1.44 -10.08 -0.99
CA ILE A 166 -0.15 -9.44 -0.72
C ILE A 166 0.23 -9.82 0.72
N PHE A 167 1.41 -10.41 0.91
CA PHE A 167 1.97 -10.81 2.21
C PHE A 167 1.78 -9.72 3.27
N SER A 168 1.02 -10.03 4.32
CA SER A 168 0.86 -9.17 5.49
C SER A 168 1.29 -9.97 6.70
N ILE A 169 2.49 -9.69 7.20
CA ILE A 169 2.90 -10.13 8.54
C ILE A 169 2.11 -9.27 9.51
N LYS A 170 1.12 -9.88 10.18
CA LYS A 170 0.51 -9.26 11.35
C LYS A 170 1.43 -9.57 12.52
N ILE A 171 2.20 -8.58 12.93
CA ILE A 171 2.75 -8.55 14.29
C ILE A 171 1.57 -8.05 15.14
N VAL A 172 0.91 -8.99 15.81
CA VAL A 172 -0.03 -8.66 16.90
C VAL A 172 0.81 -8.44 18.16
#